data_AF-A0A8C7YJI6-F1
#
_entry.id   AF-A0A8C7YJI6-F1
#
_cell.length_a   1.000
_cell.length_b   1.000
_cell.length_c   1.000
_cell.angle_alpha   90.00
_cell.angle_beta   90.00
_cell.angle_gamma   90.00
#
_symmetry.space_group_name_H-M   'P 1'
#
loop_
_entity.id
_entity.type
_entity.pdbx_description
1 polymer ?
#
loop_
_entity_poly.entity_id
_entity_poly.type
_entity_poly.pdbx_seq_one_letter_code
_entity_poly.pdbx_strand_id
1 'polypeptide(L)'
;LITCNFSSAPFSEILNGVIKSVKKDGEWKVLIVDHMSMRILSSCCKMSDILAEGVTIVEDINKCREPISSLEAIYLISPMEKSVKALINDFKDTVFTYKAAHIFFTDACSDSLFAEIGRSRVAKVIKTLKEINVAFLPYESQVFSLDNPSSFKSFYGSRPCESKDRMIENMAEQIATLCDTLKEFPAVRYRKGPEDNFKLAKEVSSRLMAHKADNPSMGEGADKARSQLLIVDLRFACLFLFFTSVPCKVLLDEDDELWIQLRHQHIADVTKKVTELLRSFCESKRMCTDNANIKDLAQMLKKMPQYQKELTMYSTHLHLAEACMKTFKATVDKICEVEQDLAMGTNADGEPIKDPMKSIVPVLLNNDIGPFEKIRIILLFIFHKKKGIGEENLTKLIEHANIKNHSTIITNLQNLGCNIIAGGRNTGNTLPVRKERTESTYQLSRWTPVIKDIMEDAIEDKLDTKQWPFFGDRAQINTTQTTVNSARFGHWHKNKSPTEYRSGPRLIIFVIGGVSHSEMRSAYEVTRSTDGKWEVLIGKQLLYQEVQ
;
A
#
# COMPACT_ATOMS: atom_id res chain seq x y z
N LEU A 1 18.71 -11.23 13.33
CA LEU A 1 18.48 -11.05 11.87
C LEU A 1 17.39 -9.99 11.67
N ILE A 2 17.60 -8.78 12.21
CA ILE A 2 16.67 -7.66 12.04
C ILE A 2 17.35 -6.73 11.03
N THR A 3 17.19 -7.05 9.76
CA THR A 3 17.67 -6.23 8.63
C THR A 3 16.65 -5.13 8.34
N CYS A 4 17.13 -3.95 7.93
CA CYS A 4 16.41 -2.71 7.62
C CYS A 4 15.33 -2.84 6.52
N ASN A 5 14.34 -3.71 6.72
CA ASN A 5 13.16 -3.83 5.87
C ASN A 5 12.11 -2.83 6.35
N PHE A 6 11.45 -2.17 5.41
CA PHE A 6 10.38 -1.21 5.65
C PHE A 6 9.36 -1.65 6.72
N SER A 7 8.90 -2.91 6.67
CA SER A 7 7.95 -3.48 7.63
C SER A 7 8.50 -3.65 9.05
N SER A 8 9.81 -3.77 9.21
CA SER A 8 10.47 -3.97 10.51
C SER A 8 10.80 -2.66 11.25
N ALA A 9 10.86 -1.53 10.53
CA ALA A 9 11.18 -0.25 11.15
C ALA A 9 10.08 0.23 12.14
N PRO A 10 8.78 0.21 11.78
CA PRO A 10 7.69 0.49 12.71
C PRO A 10 7.67 -0.48 13.91
N PHE A 11 7.95 -1.76 13.66
CA PHE A 11 8.03 -2.77 14.73
C PHE A 11 9.10 -2.41 15.75
N SER A 12 10.30 -2.02 15.30
CA SER A 12 11.38 -1.63 16.20
C SER A 12 11.03 -0.39 17.02
N GLU A 13 10.45 0.64 16.39
CA GLU A 13 10.04 1.87 17.09
C GLU A 13 8.94 1.59 18.11
N ILE A 14 7.93 0.81 17.77
CA ILE A 14 6.82 0.51 18.69
C ILE A 14 7.28 -0.44 19.80
N LEU A 15 7.94 -1.55 19.47
CA LEU A 15 8.34 -2.52 20.48
C LEU A 15 9.40 -1.95 21.43
N ASN A 16 10.43 -1.27 20.90
CA ASN A 16 11.52 -0.76 21.73
C ASN A 16 11.17 0.62 22.33
N GLY A 17 10.60 1.52 21.51
CA GLY A 17 10.29 2.91 21.90
C GLY A 17 9.04 3.05 22.77
N VAL A 18 8.05 2.17 22.62
CA VAL A 18 6.82 2.16 23.44
C VAL A 18 6.92 1.06 24.51
N ILE A 19 6.80 -0.21 24.11
CA ILE A 19 6.51 -1.32 25.03
C ILE A 19 7.68 -1.61 25.98
N LYS A 20 8.90 -1.79 25.45
CA LYS A 20 10.08 -2.06 26.28
C LYS A 20 10.50 -0.84 27.10
N SER A 21 10.23 0.38 26.63
CA SER A 21 10.60 1.60 27.36
C SER A 21 9.86 1.75 28.70
N VAL A 22 8.68 1.15 28.81
CA VAL A 22 7.83 1.17 30.03
C VAL A 22 7.81 -0.17 30.76
N LYS A 23 8.53 -1.18 30.25
CA LYS A 23 8.63 -2.49 30.88
C LYS A 23 9.36 -2.37 32.21
N LYS A 24 8.78 -3.00 33.24
CA LYS A 24 9.38 -3.17 34.56
C LYS A 24 9.17 -4.62 34.96
N ASP A 25 10.24 -5.26 35.41
CA ASP A 25 10.19 -6.68 35.77
C ASP A 25 9.20 -6.91 36.93
N GLY A 26 8.28 -7.85 36.74
CA GLY A 26 7.24 -8.20 37.72
C GLY A 26 5.98 -7.33 37.68
N GLU A 27 5.91 -6.30 36.84
CA GLU A 27 4.70 -5.47 36.69
C GLU A 27 4.01 -5.71 35.35
N TRP A 28 2.73 -6.08 35.41
CA TRP A 28 1.86 -6.16 34.24
C TRP A 28 1.24 -4.81 33.91
N LYS A 29 1.06 -4.54 32.61
CA LYS A 29 0.43 -3.31 32.11
C LYS A 29 -0.71 -3.62 31.16
N VAL A 30 -1.64 -2.68 31.07
CA VAL A 30 -2.77 -2.72 30.11
C VAL A 30 -2.40 -1.86 28.91
N LEU A 31 -2.59 -2.35 27.68
CA LEU A 31 -2.35 -1.58 26.46
C LEU A 31 -3.69 -1.08 25.91
N ILE A 32 -3.86 0.24 25.87
CA ILE A 32 -5.04 0.93 25.36
C ILE A 32 -4.72 1.55 24.01
N VAL A 33 -5.50 1.18 23.00
CA VAL A 33 -5.27 1.58 21.61
C VAL A 33 -6.51 2.16 20.97
N ASP A 34 -6.35 3.04 20.00
CA ASP A 34 -7.44 3.46 19.13
C ASP A 34 -7.49 2.63 17.83
N HIS A 35 -8.48 2.88 16.98
CA HIS A 35 -8.67 2.11 15.74
C HIS A 35 -7.43 2.16 14.83
N MET A 36 -6.81 3.32 14.65
CA MET A 36 -5.63 3.48 13.80
C MET A 36 -4.41 2.77 14.42
N SER A 37 -4.14 3.01 15.71
CA SER A 37 -3.00 2.43 16.43
C SER A 37 -3.12 0.92 16.54
N MET A 38 -4.33 0.39 16.71
CA MET A 38 -4.61 -1.04 16.68
C MET A 38 -4.22 -1.65 15.32
N ARG A 39 -4.56 -0.97 14.22
CA ARG A 39 -4.17 -1.42 12.86
C ARG A 39 -2.67 -1.35 12.64
N ILE A 40 -1.99 -0.31 13.13
CA ILE A 40 -0.52 -0.20 13.07
C ILE A 40 0.09 -1.38 13.83
N LEU A 41 -0.34 -1.62 15.08
CA LEU A 41 0.11 -2.72 15.92
C LEU A 41 -0.14 -4.08 15.27
N SER A 42 -1.34 -4.34 14.76
CA SER A 42 -1.67 -5.63 14.13
C SER A 42 -0.89 -5.90 12.85
N SER A 43 -0.39 -4.85 12.18
CA SER A 43 0.38 -4.99 10.94
C SER A 43 1.85 -5.32 11.17
N CYS A 44 2.39 -5.01 12.37
CA CYS A 44 3.82 -5.18 12.65
C CYS A 44 4.14 -6.11 13.84
N CYS A 45 3.22 -6.28 14.79
CA CYS A 45 3.44 -7.05 16.02
C CYS A 45 2.44 -8.20 16.16
N LYS A 46 2.91 -9.39 16.57
CA LYS A 46 2.01 -10.46 17.01
C LYS A 46 1.56 -10.22 18.43
N MET A 47 0.38 -10.73 18.78
CA MET A 47 -0.12 -10.71 20.16
C MET A 47 0.85 -11.41 21.14
N SER A 48 1.53 -12.47 20.70
CA SER A 48 2.57 -13.15 21.49
C SER A 48 3.72 -12.22 21.87
N ASP A 49 4.13 -11.35 20.94
CA ASP A 49 5.29 -10.47 21.13
C ASP A 49 4.95 -9.36 22.13
N ILE A 50 3.72 -8.86 22.07
CA ILE A 50 3.21 -7.85 23.01
C ILE A 50 3.06 -8.45 24.42
N LEU A 51 2.47 -9.64 24.53
CA LEU A 51 2.25 -10.31 25.83
C LEU A 51 3.57 -10.72 26.50
N ALA A 52 4.56 -11.16 25.73
CA ALA A 52 5.89 -11.52 26.23
C ALA A 52 6.64 -10.33 26.87
N GLU A 53 6.26 -9.10 26.53
CA GLU A 53 6.92 -7.88 26.98
C GLU A 53 6.21 -7.18 28.16
N GLY A 54 5.33 -7.89 28.87
CA GLY A 54 4.72 -7.41 30.13
C GLY A 54 3.39 -6.70 29.96
N VAL A 55 2.75 -6.81 28.79
CA VAL A 55 1.36 -6.40 28.57
C VAL A 55 0.45 -7.60 28.85
N THR A 56 -0.65 -7.41 29.60
CA THR A 56 -1.59 -8.52 29.90
C THR A 56 -2.82 -8.54 29.00
N ILE A 57 -3.28 -7.37 28.56
CA ILE A 57 -4.50 -7.21 27.77
C ILE A 57 -4.38 -5.98 26.88
N VAL A 58 -4.98 -6.07 25.69
CA VAL A 58 -5.08 -4.98 24.72
C VAL A 58 -6.55 -4.60 24.59
N GLU A 59 -6.90 -3.34 24.84
CA GLU A 59 -8.27 -2.84 24.79
C GLU A 59 -8.42 -1.64 23.85
N ASP A 60 -9.62 -1.47 23.29
CA ASP A 60 -9.97 -0.32 22.46
C ASP A 60 -10.47 0.84 23.34
N ILE A 61 -9.86 2.02 23.21
CA ILE A 61 -10.22 3.22 23.96
C ILE A 61 -11.68 3.65 23.78
N ASN A 62 -12.28 3.32 22.63
CA ASN A 62 -13.65 3.70 22.28
C ASN A 62 -14.71 2.77 22.85
N LYS A 63 -14.31 1.64 23.44
CA LYS A 63 -15.23 0.66 24.05
C LYS A 63 -15.31 0.89 25.56
N CYS A 64 -16.44 0.47 26.14
CA CYS A 64 -16.59 0.41 27.59
C CYS A 64 -15.66 -0.69 28.14
N ARG A 65 -14.85 -0.33 29.13
CA ARG A 65 -13.80 -1.17 29.71
C ARG A 65 -14.02 -1.31 31.21
N GLU A 66 -13.55 -2.42 31.78
CA GLU A 66 -13.61 -2.64 33.23
C GLU A 66 -12.49 -1.84 33.94
N PRO A 67 -12.78 -1.13 35.04
CA PRO A 67 -11.75 -0.44 35.81
C PRO A 67 -10.76 -1.42 36.46
N ILE A 68 -9.48 -1.32 36.10
CA ILE A 68 -8.38 -2.10 36.71
C ILE A 68 -7.40 -1.15 37.39
N SER A 69 -7.82 -0.57 38.52
CA SER A 69 -7.07 0.47 39.24
C SER A 69 -5.73 0.00 39.83
N SER A 70 -5.44 -1.29 39.82
CA SER A 70 -4.17 -1.86 40.30
C SER A 70 -3.05 -1.83 39.26
N LEU A 71 -3.39 -1.77 37.96
CA LEU A 71 -2.44 -1.83 36.85
C LEU A 71 -2.20 -0.46 36.23
N GLU A 72 -1.03 -0.30 35.60
CA GLU A 72 -0.69 0.90 34.83
C GLU A 72 -1.11 0.69 33.37
N ALA A 73 -1.56 1.76 32.72
CA ALA A 73 -2.03 1.72 31.33
C ALA A 73 -1.05 2.42 30.38
N ILE A 74 -0.79 1.78 29.26
CA ILE A 74 -0.04 2.30 28.11
C ILE A 74 -1.06 2.73 27.07
N TYR A 75 -1.17 4.03 26.82
CA TYR A 75 -2.03 4.58 25.79
C TYR A 75 -1.21 4.80 24.52
N LEU A 76 -1.42 3.96 23.52
CA LEU A 76 -0.91 4.19 22.16
C LEU A 76 -2.09 4.66 21.31
N ILE A 77 -2.20 5.97 21.13
CA ILE A 77 -3.39 6.60 20.52
C ILE A 77 -3.00 7.68 19.52
N SER A 78 -3.86 7.92 18.54
CA SER A 78 -3.71 9.08 17.66
C SER A 78 -4.15 10.35 18.38
N PRO A 79 -3.51 11.51 18.10
CA PRO A 79 -3.84 12.80 18.70
C PRO A 79 -5.15 13.38 18.14
N MET A 80 -6.25 12.63 18.31
CA MET A 80 -7.59 13.04 17.93
C MET A 80 -8.39 13.46 19.16
N GLU A 81 -9.26 14.44 18.98
CA GLU A 81 -10.14 14.95 20.04
C GLU A 81 -10.97 13.84 20.71
N LYS A 82 -11.46 12.87 19.93
CA LYS A 82 -12.21 11.71 20.45
C LYS A 82 -11.35 10.84 21.38
N SER A 83 -10.13 10.51 20.97
CA SER A 83 -9.20 9.67 21.73
C SER A 83 -8.72 10.39 23.00
N VAL A 84 -8.38 11.68 22.89
CA VAL A 84 -7.94 12.50 24.03
C VAL A 84 -9.06 12.68 25.04
N LYS A 85 -10.30 12.93 24.61
CA LYS A 85 -11.45 13.00 25.51
C LYS A 85 -11.74 11.68 26.22
N ALA A 86 -11.62 10.56 25.52
CA ALA A 86 -11.78 9.24 26.13
C ALA A 86 -10.70 8.96 27.17
N LEU A 87 -9.44 9.33 26.89
CA LEU A 87 -8.35 9.29 27.86
C LEU A 87 -8.66 10.15 29.09
N ILE A 88 -9.13 11.39 28.91
CA ILE A 88 -9.47 12.27 30.04
C ILE A 88 -10.62 11.67 30.88
N ASN A 89 -11.60 11.02 30.23
CA ASN A 89 -12.73 10.39 30.90
C ASN A 89 -12.30 9.21 31.80
N ASP A 90 -11.26 8.45 31.42
CA ASP A 90 -10.73 7.34 32.24
C ASP A 90 -10.19 7.81 33.61
N PHE A 91 -9.88 9.11 33.76
CA PHE A 91 -9.32 9.70 34.98
C PHE A 91 -10.16 10.87 35.53
N LYS A 92 -11.42 10.96 35.11
CA LYS A 92 -12.31 12.05 35.55
C LYS A 92 -12.84 11.82 36.97
N ASP A 93 -13.24 10.59 37.26
CA ASP A 93 -13.87 10.19 38.52
C ASP A 93 -12.88 10.08 39.68
N THR A 94 -13.39 9.90 40.90
CA THR A 94 -12.57 9.75 42.11
C THR A 94 -11.82 8.42 42.16
N VAL A 95 -12.39 7.37 41.55
CA VAL A 95 -11.74 6.09 41.33
C VAL A 95 -11.26 6.07 39.89
N PHE A 96 -9.95 6.10 39.70
CA PHE A 96 -9.36 6.03 38.37
C PHE A 96 -9.47 4.63 37.80
N THR A 97 -9.72 4.55 36.48
CA THR A 97 -9.77 3.29 35.75
C THR A 97 -8.44 2.53 35.82
N TYR A 98 -7.32 3.25 35.86
CA TYR A 98 -5.98 2.69 35.96
C TYR A 98 -5.13 3.43 36.99
N LYS A 99 -4.06 2.79 37.48
CA LYS A 99 -3.16 3.35 38.50
C LYS A 99 -2.37 4.57 38.01
N ALA A 100 -1.89 4.52 36.76
CA ALA A 100 -1.08 5.55 36.12
C ALA A 100 -1.19 5.45 34.60
N ALA A 101 -0.85 6.52 33.88
CA ALA A 101 -0.92 6.59 32.42
C ALA A 101 0.45 6.80 31.78
N HIS A 102 0.78 5.98 30.78
CA HIS A 102 1.90 6.14 29.88
C HIS A 102 1.38 6.47 28.48
N ILE A 103 1.46 7.73 28.06
CA ILE A 103 0.86 8.20 26.81
C ILE A 103 1.91 8.25 25.71
N PHE A 104 1.59 7.62 24.58
CA PHE A 104 2.34 7.61 23.35
C PHE A 104 1.41 8.04 22.22
N PHE A 105 1.67 9.22 21.65
CA PHE A 105 0.93 9.68 20.48
C PHE A 105 1.56 9.15 19.19
N THR A 106 0.73 8.66 18.27
CA THR A 106 1.20 8.18 16.96
C THR A 106 1.76 9.29 16.07
N ASP A 107 1.29 10.52 16.28
CA ASP A 107 1.63 11.71 15.51
C ASP A 107 1.76 12.94 16.44
N ALA A 108 2.20 14.07 15.91
CA ALA A 108 2.33 15.33 16.64
C ALA A 108 0.98 15.77 17.25
N CYS A 109 0.99 16.05 18.56
CA CYS A 109 -0.21 16.48 19.27
C CYS A 109 -0.40 17.99 19.15
N SER A 110 -1.61 18.45 18.78
CA SER A 110 -1.87 19.89 18.68
C SER A 110 -1.81 20.56 20.06
N ASP A 111 -1.27 21.78 20.12
CA ASP A 111 -1.14 22.56 21.35
C ASP A 111 -2.46 22.70 22.12
N SER A 112 -3.58 22.79 21.39
CA SER A 112 -4.91 22.85 21.98
C SER A 112 -5.28 21.59 22.78
N LEU A 113 -5.00 20.41 22.23
CA LEU A 113 -5.27 19.12 22.86
C LEU A 113 -4.28 18.88 24.00
N PHE A 114 -3.00 19.23 23.79
CA PHE A 114 -1.98 19.15 24.82
C PHE A 114 -2.34 20.01 26.04
N ALA A 115 -2.80 21.25 25.83
CA ALA A 115 -3.25 22.14 26.89
C ALA A 115 -4.52 21.64 27.58
N GLU A 116 -5.39 20.90 26.89
CA GLU A 116 -6.57 20.27 27.48
C GLU A 116 -6.15 19.14 28.44
N ILE A 117 -5.21 18.29 28.03
CA ILE A 117 -4.63 17.24 28.89
C ILE A 117 -3.97 17.86 30.12
N GLY A 118 -3.18 18.92 29.96
CA GLY A 118 -2.49 19.60 31.05
C GLY A 118 -3.44 20.23 32.10
N ARG A 119 -4.64 20.65 31.70
CA ARG A 119 -5.67 21.19 32.61
C ARG A 119 -6.49 20.13 33.32
N SER A 120 -6.46 18.89 32.83
CA SER A 120 -7.28 17.80 33.34
C SER A 120 -6.63 17.07 34.53
N ARG A 121 -7.40 16.21 35.21
CA ARG A 121 -6.89 15.39 36.31
C ARG A 121 -5.84 14.36 35.87
N VAL A 122 -5.86 13.94 34.60
CA VAL A 122 -4.92 12.94 34.08
C VAL A 122 -3.47 13.43 34.16
N ALA A 123 -3.23 14.75 34.10
CA ALA A 123 -1.89 15.35 34.25
C ALA A 123 -1.14 14.91 35.51
N LYS A 124 -1.85 14.59 36.61
CA LYS A 124 -1.24 14.16 37.88
C LYS A 124 -0.79 12.71 37.89
N VAL A 125 -1.30 11.89 36.97
CA VAL A 125 -1.05 10.44 36.91
C VAL A 125 -0.25 10.02 35.67
N ILE A 126 0.05 10.97 34.78
CA ILE A 126 0.90 10.75 33.62
C ILE A 126 2.34 10.55 34.09
N LYS A 127 2.91 9.40 33.73
CA LYS A 127 4.30 9.05 33.98
C LYS A 127 5.21 9.31 32.80
N THR A 128 4.70 9.06 31.59
CA THR A 128 5.40 9.31 30.33
C THR A 128 4.43 9.91 29.34
N LEU A 129 4.90 10.90 28.58
CA LEU A 129 4.19 11.46 27.44
C LEU A 129 5.23 11.63 26.33
N LYS A 130 5.07 10.90 25.24
CA LYS A 130 5.98 10.93 24.08
C LYS A 130 5.21 10.85 22.78
N GLU A 131 5.80 11.36 21.72
CA GLU A 131 5.34 11.22 20.35
C GLU A 131 6.26 10.21 19.65
N ILE A 132 5.69 9.22 18.95
CA ILE A 132 6.46 8.19 18.26
C ILE A 132 6.64 8.48 16.77
N ASN A 133 5.86 9.41 16.20
CA ASN A 133 5.92 9.79 14.79
C ASN A 133 5.83 8.57 13.85
N VAL A 134 4.84 7.70 14.09
CA VAL A 134 4.49 6.56 13.25
C VAL A 134 3.00 6.66 12.95
N ALA A 135 2.66 7.41 11.89
CA ALA A 135 1.28 7.70 11.53
C ALA A 135 0.84 7.00 10.22
N PHE A 136 1.50 5.89 9.84
CA PHE A 136 1.21 5.12 8.63
C PHE A 136 1.10 3.61 8.93
N LEU A 137 0.40 2.89 8.05
CA LEU A 137 0.28 1.43 8.11
C LEU A 137 1.31 0.77 7.19
N PRO A 138 2.22 -0.07 7.70
CA PRO A 138 3.05 -0.95 6.87
C PRO A 138 2.17 -2.08 6.33
N TYR A 139 1.59 -1.90 5.14
CA TYR A 139 0.66 -2.88 4.56
C TYR A 139 1.39 -4.11 4.04
N GLU A 140 2.55 -3.92 3.40
CA GLU A 140 3.47 -4.98 2.99
C GLU A 140 4.92 -4.49 3.14
N SER A 141 5.89 -5.35 2.87
CA SER A 141 7.32 -5.02 2.91
C SER A 141 7.77 -3.89 1.95
N GLN A 142 7.00 -3.55 0.92
CA GLN A 142 7.26 -2.37 0.06
C GLN A 142 6.03 -1.47 -0.14
N VAL A 143 4.96 -1.67 0.65
CA VAL A 143 3.68 -0.96 0.46
C VAL A 143 3.21 -0.36 1.79
N PHE A 144 2.83 0.92 1.75
CA PHE A 144 2.28 1.61 2.92
C PHE A 144 0.90 2.22 2.65
N SER A 145 0.12 2.41 3.70
CA SER A 145 -1.20 3.05 3.63
C SER A 145 -1.33 4.16 4.68
N LEU A 146 -1.98 5.27 4.32
CA LEU A 146 -2.32 6.35 5.25
C LEU A 146 -3.70 6.18 5.92
N ASP A 147 -4.44 5.15 5.50
CA ASP A 147 -5.74 4.73 6.04
C ASP A 147 -6.80 5.84 6.15
N ASN A 148 -7.05 6.53 5.04
CA ASN A 148 -8.05 7.60 5.01
C ASN A 148 -9.14 7.36 3.95
N PRO A 149 -10.22 6.60 4.29
CA PRO A 149 -11.30 6.29 3.37
C PRO A 149 -12.08 7.51 2.88
N SER A 150 -12.20 8.52 3.73
CA SER A 150 -12.93 9.74 3.40
C SER A 150 -12.22 10.61 2.35
N SER A 151 -10.91 10.41 2.18
CA SER A 151 -10.08 11.26 1.34
C SER A 151 -10.49 11.25 -0.12
N PHE A 152 -10.83 10.08 -0.68
CA PHE A 152 -11.23 9.95 -2.08
C PHE A 152 -12.41 10.87 -2.41
N LYS A 153 -13.42 10.88 -1.54
CA LYS A 153 -14.60 11.75 -1.70
C LYS A 153 -14.25 13.23 -1.51
N SER A 154 -13.33 13.56 -0.60
CA SER A 154 -12.88 14.93 -0.41
C SER A 154 -12.11 15.45 -1.62
N PHE A 155 -11.21 14.66 -2.22
CA PHE A 155 -10.47 15.06 -3.41
C PHE A 155 -11.36 15.15 -4.65
N TYR A 156 -12.13 14.08 -4.94
CA TYR A 156 -12.81 13.91 -6.23
C TYR A 156 -14.35 14.04 -6.17
N GLY A 157 -14.91 14.37 -5.01
CA GLY A 157 -16.35 14.60 -4.86
C GLY A 157 -16.82 15.86 -5.58
N SER A 158 -18.08 15.84 -6.06
CA SER A 158 -18.68 16.94 -6.80
C SER A 158 -18.94 18.21 -5.96
N ARG A 159 -18.77 18.15 -4.63
CA ARG A 159 -18.89 19.31 -3.74
C ARG A 159 -17.49 19.69 -3.21
N PRO A 160 -17.08 20.96 -3.34
CA PRO A 160 -15.84 21.42 -2.70
C PRO A 160 -15.97 21.21 -1.19
N CYS A 161 -14.94 20.62 -0.58
CA CYS A 161 -14.91 20.35 0.84
C CYS A 161 -13.98 21.38 1.49
N GLU A 162 -14.48 22.13 2.47
CA GLU A 162 -13.69 23.16 3.18
C GLU A 162 -12.50 22.58 3.96
N SER A 163 -12.47 21.26 4.19
CA SER A 163 -11.40 20.57 4.92
C SER A 163 -10.32 19.92 4.03
N LYS A 164 -10.31 20.16 2.71
CA LYS A 164 -9.30 19.57 1.81
C LYS A 164 -7.88 19.97 2.21
N ASP A 165 -7.64 21.25 2.49
CA ASP A 165 -6.29 21.73 2.83
C ASP A 165 -5.79 21.08 4.14
N ARG A 166 -6.64 21.01 5.17
CA ARG A 166 -6.34 20.27 6.42
C ARG A 166 -6.04 18.78 6.17
N MET A 167 -6.72 18.17 5.21
CA MET A 167 -6.46 16.77 4.83
C MET A 167 -5.12 16.61 4.12
N ILE A 168 -4.73 17.57 3.27
CA ILE A 168 -3.41 17.62 2.63
C ILE A 168 -2.31 17.78 3.70
N GLU A 169 -2.50 18.65 4.69
CA GLU A 169 -1.60 18.83 5.82
C GLU A 169 -1.42 17.53 6.62
N ASN A 170 -2.52 16.85 6.97
CA ASN A 170 -2.44 15.58 7.68
C ASN A 170 -1.69 14.51 6.86
N MET A 171 -1.95 14.42 5.55
CA MET A 171 -1.23 13.47 4.71
C MET A 171 0.26 13.79 4.61
N ALA A 172 0.60 15.08 4.53
CA ALA A 172 1.98 15.52 4.47
C ALA A 172 2.75 15.12 5.73
N GLU A 173 2.12 15.27 6.90
CA GLU A 173 2.68 14.79 8.17
C GLU A 173 2.88 13.28 8.18
N GLN A 174 1.87 12.50 7.77
CA GLN A 174 1.99 11.05 7.71
C GLN A 174 3.08 10.57 6.73
N ILE A 175 3.30 11.30 5.62
CA ILE A 175 4.39 11.00 4.68
C ILE A 175 5.75 11.43 5.27
N ALA A 176 5.80 12.51 6.06
CA ALA A 176 7.02 12.95 6.72
C ALA A 176 7.44 11.96 7.83
N THR A 177 6.49 11.49 8.65
CA THR A 177 6.73 10.46 9.68
C THR A 177 7.27 9.15 9.08
N LEU A 178 6.78 8.75 7.91
CA LEU A 178 7.35 7.64 7.11
C LEU A 178 8.83 7.87 6.78
N CYS A 179 9.16 9.05 6.25
CA CYS A 179 10.53 9.39 5.88
C CYS A 179 11.44 9.48 7.12
N ASP A 180 10.94 9.98 8.24
CA ASP A 180 11.67 10.03 9.51
C ASP A 180 11.94 8.63 10.08
N THR A 181 10.95 7.74 10.03
CA THR A 181 11.09 6.34 10.43
C THR A 181 12.16 5.62 9.61
N LEU A 182 12.29 5.94 8.32
CA LEU A 182 13.33 5.39 7.43
C LEU A 182 14.65 6.18 7.46
N LYS A 183 14.68 7.31 8.18
CA LYS A 183 15.77 8.29 8.19
C LYS A 183 16.17 8.70 6.77
N GLU A 184 15.19 8.96 5.91
CA GLU A 184 15.34 9.39 4.51
C GLU A 184 14.97 10.87 4.37
N PHE A 185 15.71 11.60 3.54
CA PHE A 185 15.37 12.98 3.15
C PHE A 185 15.29 13.07 1.61
N PRO A 186 14.21 12.54 1.02
CA PRO A 186 14.13 12.37 -0.42
C PRO A 186 13.89 13.69 -1.17
N ALA A 187 14.39 13.78 -2.40
CA ALA A 187 14.06 14.88 -3.30
C ALA A 187 12.60 14.77 -3.75
N VAL A 188 11.77 15.75 -3.37
CA VAL A 188 10.33 15.74 -3.66
C VAL A 188 10.07 16.16 -5.10
N ARG A 189 9.31 15.34 -5.84
CA ARG A 189 8.79 15.63 -7.18
C ARG A 189 7.29 15.38 -7.20
N TYR A 190 6.61 16.03 -8.12
CA TYR A 190 5.16 15.88 -8.26
C TYR A 190 4.75 15.89 -9.72
N ARG A 191 3.62 15.24 -10.02
CA ARG A 191 3.05 15.31 -11.35
C ARG A 191 2.44 16.69 -11.59
N LYS A 192 2.93 17.41 -12.60
CA LYS A 192 2.34 18.68 -13.05
C LYS A 192 0.96 18.45 -13.66
N GLY A 193 -0.01 19.27 -13.27
CA GLY A 193 -1.39 19.18 -13.74
C GLY A 193 -2.38 19.64 -12.67
N PRO A 194 -2.73 18.78 -11.69
CA PRO A 194 -3.65 19.16 -10.62
C PRO A 194 -2.92 20.02 -9.58
N GLU A 195 -3.61 21.05 -9.09
CA GLU A 195 -3.08 21.94 -8.05
C GLU A 195 -2.81 21.20 -6.73
N ASP A 196 -3.63 20.21 -6.41
CA ASP A 196 -3.53 19.40 -5.19
C ASP A 196 -2.17 18.68 -5.07
N ASN A 197 -1.59 18.20 -6.18
CA ASN A 197 -0.27 17.55 -6.17
C ASN A 197 0.83 18.54 -5.77
N PHE A 198 0.74 19.78 -6.25
CA PHE A 198 1.70 20.83 -5.89
C PHE A 198 1.55 21.25 -4.44
N LYS A 199 0.31 21.43 -3.95
CA LYS A 199 0.03 21.74 -2.53
C LYS A 199 0.57 20.66 -1.60
N LEU A 200 0.32 19.38 -1.93
CA LEU A 200 0.86 18.26 -1.14
C LEU A 200 2.38 18.21 -1.18
N ALA A 201 2.99 18.40 -2.35
CA ALA A 201 4.46 18.44 -2.46
C ALA A 201 5.09 19.56 -1.63
N LYS A 202 4.44 20.73 -1.60
CA LYS A 202 4.84 21.86 -0.76
C LYS A 202 4.79 21.52 0.71
N GLU A 203 3.67 20.99 1.17
CA GLU A 203 3.46 20.71 2.59
C GLU A 203 4.36 19.56 3.06
N VAL A 204 4.52 18.51 2.25
CA VAL A 204 5.47 17.41 2.53
C VAL A 204 6.89 17.96 2.65
N SER A 205 7.33 18.81 1.72
CA SER A 205 8.67 19.41 1.79
C SER A 205 8.85 20.25 3.05
N SER A 206 7.83 20.98 3.48
CA SER A 206 7.85 21.78 4.71
C SER A 206 8.02 20.89 5.96
N ARG A 207 7.22 19.82 6.08
CA ARG A 207 7.31 18.88 7.21
C ARG A 207 8.63 18.12 7.22
N LEU A 208 9.11 17.66 6.06
CA LEU A 208 10.43 17.02 5.97
C LEU A 208 11.55 17.94 6.47
N MET A 209 11.50 19.24 6.14
CA MET A 209 12.48 20.21 6.65
C MET A 209 12.40 20.36 8.17
N ALA A 210 11.21 20.36 8.75
CA ALA A 210 11.02 20.40 10.20
C ALA A 210 11.63 19.14 10.87
N HIS A 211 11.28 17.94 10.39
CA HIS A 211 11.86 16.70 10.91
C HIS A 211 13.39 16.63 10.72
N LYS A 212 13.92 17.17 9.63
CA LYS A 212 15.38 17.25 9.38
C LYS A 212 16.08 18.22 10.34
N ALA A 213 15.40 19.30 10.76
CA ALA A 213 15.92 20.23 11.76
C ALA A 213 16.03 19.55 13.14
N ASP A 214 15.03 18.74 13.50
CA ASP A 214 15.02 17.99 14.76
C ASP A 214 15.98 16.78 14.72
N ASN A 215 16.09 16.13 13.56
CA ASN A 215 16.95 14.96 13.31
C ASN A 215 17.97 15.21 12.19
N PRO A 216 19.14 15.84 12.50
CA PRO A 216 20.15 16.16 11.50
C PRO A 216 20.75 14.95 10.77
N SER A 217 20.62 13.73 11.31
CA SER A 217 21.10 12.50 10.65
C SER A 217 20.19 12.00 9.51
N MET A 218 19.01 12.58 9.33
CA MET A 218 18.05 12.16 8.31
C MET A 218 18.60 12.37 6.89
N GLY A 219 18.63 11.32 6.06
CA GLY A 219 19.18 11.40 4.70
C GLY A 219 20.71 11.45 4.62
N GLU A 220 21.42 11.18 5.72
CA GLU A 220 22.88 11.00 5.68
C GLU A 220 23.26 9.68 4.98
N GLY A 221 24.21 9.76 4.06
CA GLY A 221 24.71 8.62 3.29
C GLY A 221 24.62 8.83 1.78
N ALA A 222 25.60 8.31 1.05
CA ALA A 222 25.70 8.49 -0.41
C ALA A 222 24.49 7.91 -1.17
N ASP A 223 23.91 6.84 -0.64
CA ASP A 223 22.72 6.20 -1.22
C ASP A 223 21.45 6.99 -0.89
N LYS A 224 21.28 7.43 0.36
CA LYS A 224 20.11 8.21 0.80
C LYS A 224 19.99 9.58 0.15
N ALA A 225 21.12 10.20 -0.19
CA ALA A 225 21.15 11.47 -0.92
C ALA A 225 20.52 11.39 -2.32
N ARG A 226 20.38 10.20 -2.89
CA ARG A 226 19.77 9.96 -4.21
C ARG A 226 18.29 9.55 -4.12
N SER A 227 17.76 9.40 -2.91
CA SER A 227 16.35 9.04 -2.70
C SER A 227 15.41 10.09 -3.28
N GLN A 228 14.30 9.65 -3.85
CA GLN A 228 13.29 10.51 -4.49
C GLN A 228 11.90 10.18 -3.95
N LEU A 229 11.06 11.20 -3.78
CA LEU A 229 9.65 11.05 -3.43
C LEU A 229 8.80 11.60 -4.58
N LEU A 230 8.00 10.74 -5.22
CA LEU A 230 7.10 11.10 -6.31
C LEU A 230 5.66 11.18 -5.80
N ILE A 231 5.01 12.32 -5.99
CA ILE A 231 3.57 12.49 -5.74
C ILE A 231 2.81 12.38 -7.07
N VAL A 232 1.90 11.41 -7.12
CA VAL A 232 1.10 11.04 -8.29
C VAL A 232 -0.38 11.08 -7.94
N ASP A 233 -1.23 11.37 -8.92
CA ASP A 233 -2.68 11.31 -8.81
C ASP A 233 -3.28 10.15 -9.62
N LEU A 234 -4.44 9.69 -9.17
CA LEU A 234 -5.15 8.54 -9.73
C LEU A 234 -5.48 8.60 -11.23
N ARG A 235 -5.42 9.78 -11.85
CA ARG A 235 -5.65 9.94 -13.29
C ARG A 235 -4.72 9.09 -14.14
N PHE A 236 -3.56 8.74 -13.59
CA PHE A 236 -2.54 7.89 -14.20
C PHE A 236 -2.85 6.39 -14.07
N ALA A 237 -3.79 5.99 -13.20
CA ALA A 237 -4.23 4.61 -13.00
C ALA A 237 -5.68 4.34 -13.47
N CYS A 238 -6.36 5.32 -14.12
CA CYS A 238 -7.77 5.24 -14.57
C CYS A 238 -8.07 3.95 -15.38
N LEU A 239 -7.10 3.40 -16.16
CA LEU A 239 -7.29 2.14 -16.91
C LEU A 239 -7.20 0.87 -16.03
N PHE A 240 -6.48 0.91 -14.91
CA PHE A 240 -6.14 -0.30 -14.14
C PHE A 240 -7.13 -0.59 -13.00
N LEU A 241 -7.95 0.38 -12.57
CA LEU A 241 -9.04 0.18 -11.60
C LEU A 241 -10.06 -0.90 -12.01
N PHE A 242 -9.93 -1.40 -13.23
CA PHE A 242 -10.88 -2.21 -13.94
C PHE A 242 -10.31 -3.56 -14.35
N PHE A 243 -9.30 -4.11 -13.66
CA PHE A 243 -8.91 -5.52 -13.82
C PHE A 243 -9.47 -6.38 -12.68
N THR A 244 -9.95 -7.57 -13.03
CA THR A 244 -10.67 -8.48 -12.13
C THR A 244 -9.70 -9.00 -11.07
N SER A 245 -9.90 -8.59 -9.83
CA SER A 245 -9.27 -9.21 -8.66
C SER A 245 -10.30 -10.07 -7.95
N VAL A 246 -9.97 -11.33 -7.68
CA VAL A 246 -10.86 -12.23 -6.94
C VAL A 246 -10.76 -11.92 -5.44
N PRO A 247 -11.88 -11.61 -4.74
CA PRO A 247 -11.83 -11.38 -3.30
C PRO A 247 -11.50 -12.68 -2.55
N CYS A 248 -10.55 -12.62 -1.62
CA CYS A 248 -10.19 -13.74 -0.75
C CYS A 248 -10.80 -13.55 0.66
N LYS A 249 -11.38 -14.61 1.23
CA LYS A 249 -11.99 -14.61 2.58
C LYS A 249 -11.03 -15.08 3.68
N VAL A 250 -9.76 -15.30 3.36
CA VAL A 250 -8.73 -15.75 4.31
C VAL A 250 -7.79 -14.60 4.59
N LEU A 251 -7.33 -14.47 5.85
CA LEU A 251 -6.31 -13.50 6.21
C LEU A 251 -5.01 -13.88 5.51
N LEU A 252 -4.58 -13.06 4.56
CA LEU A 252 -3.35 -13.20 3.80
C LEU A 252 -2.45 -12.04 4.18
N ASP A 253 -1.42 -12.33 4.97
CA ASP A 253 -0.49 -11.34 5.51
C ASP A 253 0.96 -11.75 5.24
N GLU A 254 1.91 -10.92 5.70
CA GLU A 254 3.35 -11.16 5.57
C GLU A 254 3.87 -12.22 6.58
N ASP A 255 3.01 -12.81 7.42
CA ASP A 255 3.39 -13.96 8.25
C ASP A 255 3.27 -15.28 7.47
N ASP A 256 2.54 -15.28 6.36
CA ASP A 256 2.43 -16.41 5.45
C ASP A 256 3.56 -16.38 4.41
N GLU A 257 4.64 -17.12 4.70
CA GLU A 257 5.80 -17.26 3.80
C GLU A 257 5.42 -17.79 2.40
N LEU A 258 4.36 -18.60 2.31
CA LEU A 258 3.88 -19.14 1.03
C LEU A 258 3.15 -18.05 0.26
N TRP A 259 2.34 -17.21 0.92
CA TRP A 259 1.70 -16.05 0.30
C TRP A 259 2.72 -15.08 -0.29
N ILE A 260 3.78 -14.73 0.44
CA ILE A 260 4.84 -13.82 -0.05
C ILE A 260 5.45 -14.33 -1.37
N GLN A 261 5.65 -15.64 -1.49
CA GLN A 261 6.22 -16.26 -2.68
C GLN A 261 5.23 -16.30 -3.86
N LEU A 262 3.93 -16.42 -3.58
CA LEU A 262 2.89 -16.67 -4.59
C LEU A 262 2.15 -15.40 -5.04
N ARG A 263 2.01 -14.38 -4.19
CA ARG A 263 1.14 -13.21 -4.41
C ARG A 263 1.40 -12.42 -5.70
N HIS A 264 2.59 -12.55 -6.27
CA HIS A 264 2.99 -11.87 -7.51
C HIS A 264 3.18 -12.84 -8.69
N GLN A 265 2.95 -14.13 -8.49
CA GLN A 265 3.02 -15.12 -9.56
C GLN A 265 1.74 -15.11 -10.41
N HIS A 266 1.88 -15.49 -11.68
CA HIS A 266 0.73 -15.63 -12.55
C HIS A 266 -0.08 -16.88 -12.15
N ILE A 267 -1.42 -16.78 -12.14
CA ILE A 267 -2.31 -17.84 -11.67
C ILE A 267 -2.11 -19.18 -12.40
N ALA A 268 -1.66 -19.15 -13.66
CA ALA A 268 -1.35 -20.36 -14.43
C ALA A 268 -0.20 -21.18 -13.81
N ASP A 269 0.72 -20.55 -13.08
CA ASP A 269 1.87 -21.20 -12.48
C ASP A 269 1.67 -21.50 -10.99
N VAL A 270 0.76 -20.80 -10.32
CA VAL A 270 0.55 -20.88 -8.86
C VAL A 270 0.25 -22.31 -8.42
N THR A 271 -0.72 -23.00 -9.04
CA THR A 271 -1.07 -24.38 -8.64
C THR A 271 0.14 -25.31 -8.77
N LYS A 272 0.87 -25.22 -9.88
CA LYS A 272 2.09 -26.02 -10.11
C LYS A 272 3.14 -25.71 -9.04
N LYS A 273 3.38 -24.43 -8.76
CA LYS A 273 4.36 -24.00 -7.77
C LYS A 273 4.01 -24.47 -6.36
N VAL A 274 2.75 -24.36 -5.95
CA VAL A 274 2.28 -24.83 -4.64
C VAL A 274 2.48 -26.33 -4.50
N THR A 275 2.14 -27.11 -5.53
CA THR A 275 2.36 -28.57 -5.53
C THR A 275 3.85 -28.94 -5.50
N GLU A 276 4.71 -28.20 -6.20
CA GLU A 276 6.17 -28.39 -6.14
C GLU A 276 6.73 -28.11 -4.74
N LEU A 277 6.31 -27.00 -4.12
CA LEU A 277 6.73 -26.64 -2.75
C LEU A 277 6.23 -27.67 -1.73
N LEU A 278 4.98 -28.13 -1.87
CA LEU A 278 4.44 -29.20 -1.04
C LEU A 278 5.22 -30.50 -1.20
N ARG A 279 5.60 -30.88 -2.42
CA ARG A 279 6.41 -32.09 -2.67
C ARG A 279 7.78 -31.97 -2.02
N SER A 280 8.47 -30.85 -2.24
CA SER A 280 9.78 -30.57 -1.62
C SER A 280 9.69 -30.57 -0.09
N PHE A 281 8.61 -30.03 0.47
CA PHE A 281 8.35 -30.11 1.90
C PHE A 281 8.22 -31.57 2.38
N CYS A 282 7.43 -32.39 1.71
CA CYS A 282 7.27 -33.81 2.03
C CYS A 282 8.60 -34.57 1.98
N GLU A 283 9.38 -34.37 0.91
CA GLU A 283 10.70 -34.98 0.74
C GLU A 283 11.66 -34.58 1.87
N SER A 284 11.69 -33.29 2.24
CA SER A 284 12.53 -32.78 3.32
C SER A 284 12.22 -33.42 4.67
N LYS A 285 10.95 -33.80 4.90
CA LYS A 285 10.48 -34.46 6.12
C LYS A 285 10.47 -35.98 6.00
N ARG A 286 11.08 -36.54 4.94
CA ARG A 286 11.17 -37.99 4.64
C ARG A 286 9.79 -38.67 4.55
N MET A 287 8.84 -38.00 3.92
CA MET A 287 7.55 -38.56 3.55
C MET A 287 7.63 -39.16 2.14
N CYS A 288 7.43 -40.47 2.01
CA CYS A 288 7.18 -41.07 0.70
C CYS A 288 5.70 -40.95 0.35
N THR A 289 5.38 -40.02 -0.55
CA THR A 289 4.14 -40.02 -1.31
C THR A 289 4.47 -39.80 -2.79
N ASP A 290 4.40 -40.87 -3.59
CA ASP A 290 4.69 -40.80 -5.03
C ASP A 290 3.74 -39.85 -5.79
N ASN A 291 2.60 -39.51 -5.20
CA ASN A 291 1.62 -38.55 -5.72
C ASN A 291 1.06 -37.68 -4.56
N ALA A 292 1.72 -36.58 -4.21
CA ALA A 292 1.16 -35.62 -3.25
C ALA A 292 0.03 -34.82 -3.91
N ASN A 293 -1.23 -35.24 -3.72
CA ASN A 293 -2.40 -34.57 -4.27
C ASN A 293 -3.28 -33.97 -3.15
N ILE A 294 -4.19 -33.03 -3.49
CA ILE A 294 -5.08 -32.35 -2.51
C ILE A 294 -5.87 -33.35 -1.65
N LYS A 295 -6.25 -34.49 -2.23
CA LYS A 295 -6.98 -35.57 -1.53
C LYS A 295 -6.15 -36.25 -0.43
N ASP A 296 -4.82 -36.23 -0.55
CA ASP A 296 -3.91 -36.84 0.41
C ASP A 296 -3.57 -35.89 1.56
N LEU A 297 -3.78 -34.58 1.37
CA LEU A 297 -3.46 -33.56 2.37
C LEU A 297 -4.24 -33.76 3.68
N ALA A 298 -5.53 -34.16 3.59
CA ALA A 298 -6.35 -34.49 4.75
C ALA A 298 -5.87 -35.74 5.49
N GLN A 299 -5.31 -36.72 4.77
CA GLN A 299 -4.71 -37.91 5.38
C GLN A 299 -3.34 -37.59 6.00
N MET A 300 -2.57 -36.70 5.38
CA MET A 300 -1.29 -36.21 5.89
C MET A 300 -1.46 -35.41 7.19
N LEU A 301 -2.50 -34.55 7.26
CA LEU A 301 -2.87 -33.82 8.47
C LEU A 301 -3.14 -34.75 9.66
N LYS A 302 -3.78 -35.91 9.42
CA LYS A 302 -4.02 -36.93 10.46
C LYS A 302 -2.75 -37.66 10.88
N LYS A 303 -1.80 -37.88 9.97
CA LYS A 303 -0.55 -38.60 10.24
C LYS A 303 0.49 -37.74 10.96
N MET A 304 0.43 -36.42 10.86
CA MET A 304 1.43 -35.52 11.43
C MET A 304 0.79 -34.25 12.03
N PRO A 305 0.27 -34.34 13.26
CA PRO A 305 -0.27 -33.17 13.95
C PRO A 305 0.79 -32.08 14.16
N GLN A 306 2.08 -32.43 14.27
CA GLN A 306 3.15 -31.44 14.47
C GLN A 306 3.34 -30.46 13.30
N TYR A 307 2.94 -30.82 12.07
CA TYR A 307 3.04 -29.97 10.88
C TYR A 307 1.67 -29.45 10.41
N GLN A 308 0.65 -29.55 11.26
CA GLN A 308 -0.71 -29.18 10.91
C GLN A 308 -0.82 -27.73 10.42
N LYS A 309 -0.08 -26.79 11.04
CA LYS A 309 -0.08 -25.37 10.64
C LYS A 309 0.38 -25.19 9.20
N GLU A 310 1.55 -25.74 8.86
CA GLU A 310 2.15 -25.63 7.52
C GLU A 310 1.27 -26.31 6.45
N LEU A 311 0.78 -27.52 6.72
CA LEU A 311 -0.11 -28.24 5.80
C LEU A 311 -1.44 -27.50 5.58
N THR A 312 -1.97 -26.84 6.61
CA THR A 312 -3.16 -26.00 6.47
C THR A 312 -2.90 -24.81 5.55
N MET A 313 -1.70 -24.22 5.58
CA MET A 313 -1.32 -23.12 4.67
C MET A 313 -1.29 -23.60 3.21
N TYR A 314 -0.62 -24.73 2.91
CA TYR A 314 -0.64 -25.32 1.56
C TYR A 314 -2.07 -25.61 1.08
N SER A 315 -2.93 -26.16 1.94
CA SER A 315 -4.34 -26.41 1.65
C SER A 315 -5.07 -25.14 1.23
N THR A 316 -4.91 -24.07 2.01
CA THR A 316 -5.54 -22.78 1.78
C THR A 316 -5.18 -22.22 0.40
N HIS A 317 -3.89 -22.22 0.05
CA HIS A 317 -3.42 -21.68 -1.23
C HIS A 317 -3.87 -22.52 -2.43
N LEU A 318 -3.96 -23.84 -2.29
CA LEU A 318 -4.52 -24.72 -3.33
C LEU A 318 -6.00 -24.42 -3.56
N HIS A 319 -6.81 -24.36 -2.50
CA HIS A 319 -8.23 -24.01 -2.60
C HIS A 319 -8.43 -22.60 -3.17
N LEU A 320 -7.57 -21.64 -2.81
CA LEU A 320 -7.61 -20.28 -3.35
C LEU A 320 -7.35 -20.27 -4.86
N ALA A 321 -6.31 -20.99 -5.31
CA ALA A 321 -5.99 -21.09 -6.74
C ALA A 321 -7.12 -21.77 -7.53
N GLU A 322 -7.70 -22.86 -6.99
CA GLU A 322 -8.86 -23.53 -7.58
C GLU A 322 -10.09 -22.62 -7.68
N ALA A 323 -10.38 -21.88 -6.61
CA ALA A 323 -11.49 -20.92 -6.59
C ALA A 323 -11.30 -19.81 -7.64
N CYS A 324 -10.08 -19.26 -7.74
CA CYS A 324 -9.74 -18.27 -8.76
C CYS A 324 -9.95 -18.84 -10.17
N MET A 325 -9.48 -20.06 -10.43
CA MET A 325 -9.59 -20.69 -11.74
C MET A 325 -11.02 -21.07 -12.12
N LYS A 326 -11.84 -21.47 -11.14
CA LYS A 326 -13.27 -21.72 -11.32
C LYS A 326 -14.00 -20.44 -11.73
N THR A 327 -13.75 -19.34 -11.03
CA THR A 327 -14.32 -18.02 -11.39
C THR A 327 -13.82 -17.55 -12.75
N PHE A 328 -12.53 -17.75 -13.03
CA PHE A 328 -11.92 -17.35 -14.30
C PHE A 328 -12.59 -18.01 -15.50
N LYS A 329 -12.73 -19.34 -15.47
CA LYS A 329 -13.33 -20.14 -16.54
C LYS A 329 -14.83 -19.90 -16.74
N ALA A 330 -15.54 -19.45 -15.70
CA ALA A 330 -16.98 -19.26 -15.78
C ALA A 330 -17.35 -18.01 -16.60
N THR A 331 -16.74 -16.86 -16.30
CA THR A 331 -17.17 -15.57 -16.88
C THR A 331 -16.01 -14.64 -17.24
N VAL A 332 -14.87 -14.73 -16.57
CA VAL A 332 -13.81 -13.70 -16.64
C VAL A 332 -12.93 -13.83 -17.88
N ASP A 333 -12.73 -15.04 -18.42
CA ASP A 333 -11.90 -15.28 -19.61
C ASP A 333 -12.26 -14.36 -20.80
N LYS A 334 -13.54 -14.36 -21.17
CA LYS A 334 -14.09 -13.51 -22.25
C LYS A 334 -13.98 -12.01 -21.95
N ILE A 335 -14.10 -11.64 -20.67
CA ILE A 335 -13.97 -10.24 -20.24
C ILE A 335 -12.51 -9.81 -20.43
N CYS A 336 -11.55 -10.61 -19.95
CA CYS A 336 -10.13 -10.31 -20.03
C CYS A 336 -9.63 -10.16 -21.49
N GLU A 337 -10.14 -10.96 -22.43
CA GLU A 337 -9.79 -10.81 -23.84
C GLU A 337 -10.13 -9.40 -24.35
N VAL A 338 -11.37 -8.96 -24.13
CA VAL A 338 -11.83 -7.62 -24.52
C VAL A 338 -11.10 -6.52 -23.73
N GLU A 339 -10.84 -6.71 -22.45
CA GLU A 339 -10.10 -5.73 -21.63
C GLU A 339 -8.68 -5.51 -22.15
N GLN A 340 -7.95 -6.60 -22.43
CA GLN A 340 -6.57 -6.53 -22.91
C GLN A 340 -6.52 -5.88 -24.30
N ASP A 341 -7.44 -6.24 -25.18
CA ASP A 341 -7.57 -5.63 -26.49
C ASP A 341 -7.80 -4.12 -26.38
N LEU A 342 -8.80 -3.68 -25.60
CA LEU A 342 -9.10 -2.26 -25.43
C LEU A 342 -7.95 -1.48 -24.78
N ALA A 343 -7.31 -2.05 -23.76
CA ALA A 343 -6.22 -1.41 -23.03
C ALA A 343 -4.94 -1.31 -23.88
N MET A 344 -4.62 -2.34 -24.66
CA MET A 344 -3.42 -2.36 -25.52
C MET A 344 -3.63 -1.62 -26.84
N GLY A 345 -4.87 -1.59 -27.33
CA GLY A 345 -5.23 -1.07 -28.66
C GLY A 345 -4.95 -2.05 -29.81
N THR A 346 -4.37 -3.20 -29.51
CA THR A 346 -4.05 -4.28 -30.44
C THR A 346 -4.54 -5.62 -29.91
N ASN A 347 -4.82 -6.57 -30.79
CA ASN A 347 -5.16 -7.95 -30.41
C ASN A 347 -3.91 -8.74 -29.95
N ALA A 348 -4.09 -10.01 -29.59
CA ALA A 348 -3.01 -10.89 -29.13
C ALA A 348 -1.88 -11.06 -30.16
N ASP A 349 -2.18 -10.92 -31.46
CA ASP A 349 -1.22 -10.99 -32.57
C ASP A 349 -0.49 -9.67 -32.84
N GLY A 350 -0.84 -8.59 -32.12
CA GLY A 350 -0.28 -7.25 -32.31
C GLY A 350 -0.96 -6.43 -33.40
N GLU A 351 -2.06 -6.92 -33.98
CA GLU A 351 -2.82 -6.19 -34.98
C GLU A 351 -3.74 -5.13 -34.35
N PRO A 352 -3.87 -3.93 -34.93
CA PRO A 352 -4.75 -2.89 -34.41
C PRO A 352 -6.22 -3.29 -34.50
N ILE A 353 -6.99 -2.93 -33.47
CA ILE A 353 -8.42 -3.28 -33.39
C ILE A 353 -9.22 -2.41 -34.36
N LYS A 354 -9.78 -3.04 -35.40
CA LYS A 354 -10.56 -2.35 -36.44
C LYS A 354 -11.96 -1.95 -36.00
N ASP A 355 -12.68 -2.85 -35.31
CA ASP A 355 -14.04 -2.60 -34.82
C ASP A 355 -14.23 -3.14 -33.39
N PRO A 356 -13.92 -2.32 -32.36
CA PRO A 356 -14.04 -2.73 -30.98
C PRO A 356 -15.48 -3.11 -30.56
N MET A 357 -16.50 -2.58 -31.25
CA MET A 357 -17.90 -2.80 -30.87
C MET A 357 -18.33 -4.25 -31.07
N LYS A 358 -17.75 -4.96 -32.06
CA LYS A 358 -18.03 -6.38 -32.30
C LYS A 358 -17.69 -7.27 -31.10
N SER A 359 -16.61 -6.94 -30.40
CA SER A 359 -16.18 -7.68 -29.21
C SER A 359 -16.91 -7.21 -27.94
N ILE A 360 -17.24 -5.91 -27.84
CA ILE A 360 -17.90 -5.33 -26.66
C ILE A 360 -19.38 -5.73 -26.56
N VAL A 361 -20.15 -5.65 -27.65
CA VAL A 361 -21.62 -5.83 -27.61
C VAL A 361 -22.04 -7.19 -27.03
N PRO A 362 -21.41 -8.33 -27.39
CA PRO A 362 -21.73 -9.63 -26.79
C PRO A 362 -21.53 -9.66 -25.26
N VAL A 363 -20.52 -8.95 -24.75
CA VAL A 363 -20.24 -8.85 -23.31
C VAL A 363 -21.29 -8.00 -22.61
N LEU A 364 -21.70 -6.87 -23.21
CA LEU A 364 -22.70 -5.97 -22.63
C LEU A 364 -24.11 -6.59 -22.59
N LEU A 365 -24.48 -7.37 -23.60
CA LEU A 365 -25.77 -8.05 -23.68
C LEU A 365 -25.86 -9.33 -22.83
N ASN A 366 -24.73 -9.85 -22.34
CA ASN A 366 -24.72 -11.04 -21.50
C ASN A 366 -25.27 -10.72 -20.10
N ASN A 367 -26.32 -11.43 -19.68
CA ASN A 367 -26.95 -11.28 -18.37
C ASN A 367 -26.20 -11.97 -17.24
N ASP A 368 -25.29 -12.90 -17.55
CA ASP A 368 -24.44 -13.57 -16.56
C ASP A 368 -23.30 -12.65 -16.06
N ILE A 369 -23.10 -11.52 -16.73
CA ILE A 369 -22.06 -10.53 -16.40
C ILE A 369 -22.70 -9.41 -15.59
N GLY A 370 -22.10 -9.11 -14.44
CA GLY A 370 -22.58 -8.09 -13.52
C GLY A 370 -22.49 -6.67 -14.07
N PRO A 371 -23.19 -5.70 -13.43
CA PRO A 371 -23.21 -4.32 -13.88
C PRO A 371 -21.83 -3.65 -13.80
N PHE A 372 -21.00 -4.01 -12.82
CA PHE A 372 -19.67 -3.42 -12.62
C PHE A 372 -18.68 -3.86 -13.70
N GLU A 373 -18.70 -5.12 -14.12
CA GLU A 373 -17.90 -5.62 -15.24
C GLU A 373 -18.27 -4.92 -16.55
N LYS A 374 -19.56 -4.66 -16.78
CA LYS A 374 -20.02 -3.90 -17.96
C LYS A 374 -19.53 -2.45 -17.94
N ILE A 375 -19.61 -1.79 -16.78
CA ILE A 375 -19.08 -0.43 -16.59
C ILE A 375 -17.59 -0.36 -16.90
N ARG A 376 -16.82 -1.35 -16.43
CA ARG A 376 -15.38 -1.48 -16.69
C ARG A 376 -15.07 -1.50 -18.19
N ILE A 377 -15.73 -2.38 -18.94
CA ILE A 377 -15.57 -2.48 -20.39
C ILE A 377 -15.93 -1.17 -21.11
N ILE A 378 -17.03 -0.53 -20.71
CA ILE A 378 -17.45 0.77 -21.28
C ILE A 378 -16.37 1.83 -21.03
N LEU A 379 -15.80 1.89 -19.82
CA LEU A 379 -14.75 2.85 -19.48
C LEU A 379 -13.47 2.60 -20.27
N LEU A 380 -13.03 1.35 -20.40
CA LEU A 380 -11.88 0.98 -21.23
C LEU A 380 -12.12 1.36 -22.70
N PHE A 381 -13.33 1.15 -23.23
CA PHE A 381 -13.68 1.57 -24.59
C PHE A 381 -13.58 3.08 -24.79
N ILE A 382 -14.08 3.86 -23.82
CA ILE A 382 -14.00 5.33 -23.84
C ILE A 382 -12.54 5.79 -23.83
N PHE A 383 -11.70 5.17 -23.02
CA PHE A 383 -10.26 5.45 -22.96
C PHE A 383 -9.51 5.04 -24.22
N HIS A 384 -9.87 3.91 -24.82
CA HIS A 384 -9.34 3.46 -26.10
C HIS A 384 -9.60 4.49 -27.21
N LYS A 385 -10.77 5.14 -27.23
CA LYS A 385 -11.09 6.21 -28.20
C LYS A 385 -10.28 7.49 -28.02
N LYS A 386 -9.57 7.68 -26.89
CA LYS A 386 -8.73 8.83 -26.49
C LYS A 386 -9.43 10.20 -26.39
N LYS A 387 -10.38 10.50 -27.29
CA LYS A 387 -11.13 11.75 -27.37
C LYS A 387 -12.42 11.75 -26.54
N GLY A 388 -12.72 10.65 -25.84
CA GLY A 388 -14.02 10.43 -25.21
C GLY A 388 -15.07 9.92 -26.22
N ILE A 389 -16.30 9.77 -25.75
CA ILE A 389 -17.45 9.31 -26.53
C ILE A 389 -18.52 10.41 -26.59
N GLY A 390 -19.31 10.46 -27.67
CA GLY A 390 -20.49 11.34 -27.73
C GLY A 390 -21.59 10.89 -26.77
N GLU A 391 -22.34 11.84 -26.20
CA GLU A 391 -23.36 11.58 -25.17
C GLU A 391 -24.46 10.62 -25.65
N GLU A 392 -24.90 10.73 -26.90
CA GLU A 392 -25.90 9.82 -27.48
C GLU A 392 -25.38 8.38 -27.54
N ASN A 393 -24.11 8.20 -27.92
CA ASN A 393 -23.49 6.88 -28.02
C ASN A 393 -23.27 6.28 -26.62
N LEU A 394 -22.90 7.10 -25.64
CA LEU A 394 -22.80 6.65 -24.25
C LEU A 394 -24.16 6.21 -23.70
N THR A 395 -25.21 6.98 -23.96
CA THR A 395 -26.58 6.63 -23.57
C THR A 395 -26.97 5.28 -24.14
N LYS A 396 -26.77 5.06 -25.45
CA LYS A 396 -27.05 3.77 -26.09
C LYS A 396 -26.28 2.60 -25.46
N LEU A 397 -25.00 2.79 -25.12
CA LEU A 397 -24.20 1.76 -24.44
C LEU A 397 -24.75 1.43 -23.05
N ILE A 398 -25.14 2.45 -22.28
CA ILE A 398 -25.74 2.29 -20.94
C ILE A 398 -27.07 1.54 -21.03
N GLU A 399 -27.87 1.82 -22.06
CA GLU A 399 -29.14 1.14 -22.31
C GLU A 399 -28.93 -0.33 -22.69
N HIS A 400 -28.03 -0.61 -23.64
CA HIS A 400 -27.74 -1.98 -24.05
C HIS A 400 -27.13 -2.83 -22.91
N ALA A 401 -26.34 -2.21 -22.04
CA ALA A 401 -25.74 -2.88 -20.89
C ALA A 401 -26.72 -3.06 -19.70
N ASN A 402 -27.89 -2.42 -19.74
CA ASN A 402 -28.89 -2.40 -18.66
C ASN A 402 -28.33 -1.92 -17.30
N ILE A 403 -27.54 -0.84 -17.32
CA ILE A 403 -26.84 -0.30 -16.12
C ILE A 403 -27.28 1.12 -15.74
N LYS A 404 -28.51 1.52 -16.07
CA LYS A 404 -29.02 2.90 -15.84
C LYS A 404 -28.81 3.38 -14.40
N ASN A 405 -29.04 2.50 -13.42
CA ASN A 405 -28.90 2.79 -11.98
C ASN A 405 -27.46 3.13 -11.54
N HIS A 406 -26.45 2.68 -12.30
CA HIS A 406 -25.03 2.87 -11.98
C HIS A 406 -24.31 3.78 -12.98
N SER A 407 -25.04 4.40 -13.91
CA SER A 407 -24.51 5.28 -14.95
C SER A 407 -23.71 6.47 -14.41
N THR A 408 -24.05 6.96 -13.21
CA THR A 408 -23.35 8.04 -12.52
C THR A 408 -21.89 7.71 -12.22
N ILE A 409 -21.53 6.44 -12.11
CA ILE A 409 -20.13 6.02 -11.91
C ILE A 409 -19.28 6.43 -13.12
N ILE A 410 -19.80 6.23 -14.34
CA ILE A 410 -19.09 6.55 -15.59
C ILE A 410 -18.88 8.06 -15.71
N THR A 411 -19.91 8.85 -15.41
CA THR A 411 -19.82 10.32 -15.52
C THR A 411 -18.99 10.94 -14.40
N ASN A 412 -19.06 10.41 -13.17
CA ASN A 412 -18.26 10.88 -12.04
C ASN A 412 -16.75 10.71 -12.26
N LEU A 413 -16.31 9.77 -13.11
CA LEU A 413 -14.90 9.64 -13.46
C LEU A 413 -14.30 10.90 -14.12
N GLN A 414 -15.14 11.76 -14.70
CA GLN A 414 -14.69 13.06 -15.17
C GLN A 414 -14.18 13.98 -14.04
N ASN A 415 -14.58 13.76 -12.78
CA ASN A 415 -14.04 14.52 -11.64
C ASN A 415 -12.57 14.17 -11.37
N LEU A 416 -12.14 12.97 -11.77
CA LEU A 416 -10.74 12.58 -11.81
C LEU A 416 -10.09 13.09 -13.10
N GLY A 417 -10.57 14.16 -13.74
CA GLY A 417 -9.96 14.70 -14.97
C GLY A 417 -9.92 13.76 -16.19
N CYS A 418 -10.49 12.54 -16.10
CA CYS A 418 -10.51 11.56 -17.19
C CYS A 418 -11.49 12.05 -18.29
N ASN A 419 -11.09 11.95 -19.56
CA ASN A 419 -11.86 12.46 -20.69
C ASN A 419 -12.94 11.47 -21.14
N ILE A 420 -14.15 11.60 -20.57
CA ILE A 420 -15.27 10.69 -20.83
C ILE A 420 -16.13 11.15 -22.02
N ILE A 421 -16.58 12.41 -22.02
CA ILE A 421 -17.46 12.97 -23.05
C ILE A 421 -16.63 13.77 -24.05
N ALA A 422 -16.77 13.42 -25.33
CA ALA A 422 -16.09 14.12 -26.42
C ALA A 422 -16.56 15.58 -26.53
N GLY A 423 -15.61 16.52 -26.52
CA GLY A 423 -15.93 17.96 -26.50
C GLY A 423 -16.36 18.50 -25.12
N GLY A 424 -16.33 17.68 -24.08
CA GLY A 424 -16.66 18.08 -22.71
C GLY A 424 -15.52 18.80 -21.97
N ARG A 425 -15.70 18.99 -20.66
CA ARG A 425 -14.78 19.76 -19.78
C ARG A 425 -13.31 19.31 -19.76
N ASN A 426 -13.05 18.02 -20.01
CA ASN A 426 -11.72 17.41 -19.96
C ASN A 426 -11.13 17.17 -21.36
N THR A 427 -11.68 17.83 -22.39
CA THR A 427 -11.20 17.68 -23.77
C THR A 427 -9.73 18.08 -23.86
N GLY A 428 -8.90 17.19 -24.40
CA GLY A 428 -7.44 17.38 -24.49
C GLY A 428 -6.65 16.70 -23.38
N ASN A 429 -7.29 16.31 -22.26
CA ASN A 429 -6.66 15.45 -21.28
C ASN A 429 -6.54 14.04 -21.88
N THR A 430 -5.31 13.65 -22.18
CA THR A 430 -4.99 12.30 -22.66
C THR A 430 -4.36 11.50 -21.55
N LEU A 431 -4.62 10.19 -21.58
CA LEU A 431 -3.95 9.26 -20.69
C LEU A 431 -2.45 9.23 -21.01
N PRO A 432 -1.61 8.92 -20.01
CA PRO A 432 -0.16 8.92 -20.20
C PRO A 432 0.22 7.88 -21.27
N VAL A 433 1.24 8.22 -22.07
CA VAL A 433 1.76 7.28 -23.06
C VAL A 433 2.54 6.19 -22.33
N ARG A 434 2.15 4.94 -22.58
CA ARG A 434 2.82 3.74 -22.05
C ARG A 434 3.99 3.35 -22.96
N LYS A 435 5.07 2.85 -22.38
CA LYS A 435 6.17 2.23 -23.13
C LYS A 435 5.69 0.94 -23.81
N GLU A 436 6.06 0.75 -25.08
CA GLU A 436 5.82 -0.51 -25.78
C GLU A 436 6.71 -1.60 -25.19
N ARG A 437 6.13 -2.79 -24.96
CA ARG A 437 6.81 -3.96 -24.41
C ARG A 437 6.43 -5.16 -25.27
N THR A 438 7.43 -5.88 -25.78
CA THR A 438 7.25 -7.05 -26.68
C THR A 438 7.18 -8.38 -25.94
N GLU A 439 7.52 -8.39 -24.65
CA GLU A 439 7.62 -9.60 -23.83
C GLU A 439 6.38 -9.79 -22.98
N SER A 440 5.33 -10.41 -23.54
CA SER A 440 4.23 -10.93 -22.73
C SER A 440 4.14 -12.44 -22.89
N THR A 441 4.38 -13.16 -21.80
CA THR A 441 4.29 -14.63 -21.73
C THR A 441 2.84 -15.12 -21.82
N TYR A 442 1.86 -14.29 -21.45
CA TYR A 442 0.44 -14.65 -21.38
C TYR A 442 -0.43 -13.67 -22.17
N GLN A 443 -1.20 -14.18 -23.13
CA GLN A 443 -2.06 -13.36 -24.01
C GLN A 443 -3.08 -12.49 -23.26
N LEU A 444 -3.56 -12.97 -22.11
CA LEU A 444 -4.53 -12.26 -21.26
C LEU A 444 -3.88 -11.37 -20.19
N SER A 445 -2.56 -11.19 -20.21
CA SER A 445 -1.80 -10.35 -19.27
C SER A 445 -0.70 -9.56 -20.01
N ARG A 446 -1.11 -8.84 -21.06
CA ARG A 446 -0.23 -8.00 -21.89
C ARG A 446 -0.03 -6.61 -21.31
N TRP A 447 -1.05 -6.08 -20.65
CA TRP A 447 -1.01 -4.75 -20.05
C TRP A 447 0.06 -4.63 -18.95
N THR A 448 0.83 -3.55 -19.00
CA THR A 448 1.77 -3.16 -17.95
C THR A 448 1.36 -1.79 -17.38
N PRO A 449 1.24 -1.64 -16.04
CA PRO A 449 0.87 -0.36 -15.42
C PRO A 449 1.85 0.76 -15.77
N VAL A 450 1.32 1.95 -16.07
CA VAL A 450 2.12 3.16 -16.36
C VAL A 450 3.05 3.52 -15.20
N ILE A 451 2.65 3.23 -13.95
CA ILE A 451 3.50 3.48 -12.78
C ILE A 451 4.85 2.74 -12.87
N LYS A 452 4.88 1.58 -13.53
CA LYS A 452 6.12 0.82 -13.73
C LYS A 452 7.07 1.58 -14.66
N ASP A 453 6.56 2.16 -15.74
CA ASP A 453 7.35 2.99 -16.65
C ASP A 453 7.92 4.21 -15.90
N ILE A 454 7.10 4.85 -15.04
CA ILE A 454 7.51 5.98 -14.20
C ILE A 454 8.60 5.56 -13.19
N MET A 455 8.45 4.40 -12.54
CA MET A 455 9.44 3.86 -11.61
C MET A 455 10.79 3.61 -12.30
N GLU A 456 10.78 2.95 -13.46
CA GLU A 456 11.98 2.69 -14.27
C GLU A 456 12.65 4.00 -14.72
N ASP A 457 11.87 4.96 -15.25
CA ASP A 457 12.40 6.25 -15.70
C ASP A 457 12.95 7.11 -14.56
N ALA A 458 12.36 7.03 -13.36
CA ALA A 458 12.84 7.76 -12.19
C ALA A 458 14.19 7.23 -11.68
N ILE A 459 14.35 5.90 -11.69
CA ILE A 459 15.59 5.21 -11.28
C ILE A 459 16.72 5.49 -12.28
N GLU A 460 16.39 5.55 -13.58
CA GLU A 460 17.33 5.84 -14.67
C GLU A 460 17.61 7.35 -14.87
N ASP A 461 17.01 8.23 -14.06
CA ASP A 461 17.05 9.70 -14.19
C ASP A 461 16.60 10.21 -15.59
N LYS A 462 15.67 9.48 -16.23
CA LYS A 462 15.07 9.80 -17.54
C LYS A 462 13.68 10.42 -17.44
N LEU A 463 13.14 10.53 -16.23
CA LEU A 463 11.80 11.06 -16.01
C LEU A 463 11.71 12.56 -16.36
N ASP A 464 10.85 12.89 -17.33
CA ASP A 464 10.70 14.25 -17.89
C ASP A 464 10.49 15.31 -16.80
N THR A 465 11.43 16.24 -16.69
CA THR A 465 11.44 17.33 -15.70
C THR A 465 10.34 18.37 -15.93
N LYS A 466 9.81 18.50 -17.15
CA LYS A 466 8.69 19.41 -17.43
C LYS A 466 7.38 18.88 -16.86
N GLN A 467 7.19 17.57 -16.94
CA GLN A 467 6.01 16.87 -16.44
C GLN A 467 6.12 16.49 -14.96
N TRP A 468 7.35 16.25 -14.49
CA TRP A 468 7.69 15.83 -13.14
C TRP A 468 8.74 16.75 -12.52
N PRO A 469 8.42 18.05 -12.30
CA PRO A 469 9.34 18.99 -11.68
C PRO A 469 9.66 18.60 -10.23
N PHE A 470 10.85 19.02 -9.79
CA PHE A 470 11.20 19.00 -8.37
C PHE A 470 10.49 20.14 -7.64
N PHE A 471 10.12 19.90 -6.39
CA PHE A 471 9.66 20.94 -5.48
C PHE A 471 10.91 21.54 -4.80
N GLY A 472 11.31 22.74 -5.25
CA GLY A 472 12.54 23.42 -4.80
C GLY A 472 13.75 23.20 -5.71
N ASP A 473 14.85 23.92 -5.44
CA ASP A 473 16.12 23.76 -6.16
C ASP A 473 16.79 22.44 -5.77
N ARG A 474 17.33 21.71 -6.77
CA ARG A 474 18.19 20.55 -6.50
C ARG A 474 19.31 21.00 -5.57
N ALA A 475 19.45 20.36 -4.40
CA ALA A 475 20.75 20.34 -3.75
C ALA A 475 21.73 19.76 -4.78
N GLN A 476 22.70 20.57 -5.23
CA GLN A 476 23.68 20.14 -6.22
C GLN A 476 24.47 18.97 -5.64
N ILE A 477 24.12 17.75 -6.04
CA ILE A 477 24.99 16.60 -5.84
C ILE A 477 26.14 16.79 -6.82
N ASN A 478 27.27 17.31 -6.34
CA ASN A 478 28.53 17.32 -7.06
C ASN A 478 28.94 15.88 -7.36
N THR A 479 28.39 15.30 -8.42
CA THR A 479 28.86 14.06 -9.00
C THR A 479 30.07 14.42 -9.85
N THR A 480 31.21 14.67 -9.19
CA THR A 480 32.47 14.42 -9.86
C THR A 480 32.50 12.93 -10.14
N GLN A 481 32.27 12.56 -11.39
CA GLN A 481 32.67 11.28 -11.94
C GLN A 481 34.17 11.13 -11.71
N THR A 482 34.57 10.57 -10.57
CA THR A 482 35.90 9.94 -10.48
C THR A 482 35.81 8.65 -11.26
N THR A 483 36.25 8.71 -12.51
CA THR A 483 36.71 7.56 -13.28
C THR A 483 37.64 6.74 -12.40
N VAL A 484 37.18 5.57 -11.99
CA VAL A 484 38.01 4.61 -11.26
C VAL A 484 39.01 4.05 -12.27
N ASN A 485 40.18 4.68 -12.35
CA ASN A 485 41.32 4.14 -13.06
C ASN A 485 41.71 2.82 -12.40
N SER A 486 41.81 1.77 -13.21
CA SER A 486 42.26 0.46 -12.79
C SER A 486 43.68 0.55 -12.22
N ALA A 487 43.87 0.21 -10.95
CA ALA A 487 45.17 -0.15 -10.40
C ALA A 487 45.13 -1.62 -9.97
N ARG A 488 45.97 -2.40 -10.66
CA ARG A 488 46.32 -3.78 -10.38
C ARG A 488 46.90 -3.95 -8.97
N PHE A 489 46.74 -5.17 -8.44
CA PHE A 489 47.43 -5.85 -7.35
C PHE A 489 46.97 -5.60 -5.89
N GLY A 490 46.63 -6.71 -5.22
CA GLY A 490 46.63 -6.82 -3.75
C GLY A 490 45.56 -7.75 -3.16
N HIS A 491 45.74 -9.07 -3.29
CA HIS A 491 45.00 -10.08 -2.51
C HIS A 491 45.28 -9.88 -1.00
N TRP A 492 44.25 -9.61 -0.19
CA TRP A 492 44.26 -9.93 1.23
C TRP A 492 42.84 -10.29 1.69
N HIS A 493 42.63 -11.58 1.96
CA HIS A 493 41.42 -12.08 2.59
C HIS A 493 41.25 -11.46 3.99
N LYS A 494 40.17 -10.71 4.20
CA LYS A 494 39.57 -10.54 5.51
C LYS A 494 38.07 -10.78 5.38
N ASN A 495 37.63 -11.88 5.99
CA ASN A 495 36.24 -12.21 6.25
C ASN A 495 35.52 -10.96 6.80
N LYS A 496 34.66 -10.36 5.99
CA LYS A 496 33.59 -9.49 6.48
C LYS A 496 32.38 -10.37 6.77
N SER A 497 31.89 -10.28 8.00
CA SER A 497 30.58 -10.78 8.39
C SER A 497 29.49 -10.20 7.48
N PRO A 498 28.45 -10.96 7.11
CA PRO A 498 27.33 -10.49 6.32
C PRO A 498 26.37 -9.72 7.25
N THR A 499 26.77 -8.53 7.67
CA THR A 499 25.99 -7.67 8.57
C THR A 499 26.01 -6.25 8.07
N GLU A 500 25.19 -6.00 7.05
CA GLU A 500 24.46 -4.76 6.73
C GLU A 500 23.89 -4.96 5.33
N TYR A 501 22.58 -5.24 5.23
CA TYR A 501 21.89 -5.05 3.96
C TYR A 501 21.97 -3.54 3.68
N ARG A 502 22.85 -3.13 2.77
CA ARG A 502 22.87 -1.76 2.25
C ARG A 502 21.59 -1.56 1.46
N SER A 503 20.56 -1.03 2.11
CA SER A 503 19.41 -0.47 1.39
C SER A 503 19.97 0.68 0.56
N GLY A 504 19.99 0.50 -0.76
CA GLY A 504 20.41 1.53 -1.68
C GLY A 504 19.44 2.72 -1.68
N PRO A 505 19.58 3.67 -2.62
CA PRO A 505 18.61 4.76 -2.75
C PRO A 505 17.17 4.26 -2.81
N ARG A 506 16.26 5.00 -2.17
CA ARG A 506 14.84 4.68 -2.14
C ARG A 506 14.06 5.54 -3.12
N LEU A 507 13.18 4.91 -3.89
CA LEU A 507 12.16 5.60 -4.67
C LEU A 507 10.82 5.44 -3.96
N ILE A 508 10.36 6.51 -3.30
CA ILE A 508 9.07 6.53 -2.62
C ILE A 508 8.04 7.12 -3.57
N ILE A 509 6.91 6.44 -3.77
CA ILE A 509 5.83 6.90 -4.65
C ILE A 509 4.56 6.96 -3.82
N PHE A 510 3.93 8.12 -3.76
CA PHE A 510 2.64 8.30 -3.11
C PHE A 510 1.56 8.61 -4.14
N VAL A 511 0.52 7.77 -4.20
CA VAL A 511 -0.61 7.94 -5.13
C VAL A 511 -1.84 8.46 -4.40
N ILE A 512 -2.23 9.69 -4.70
CA ILE A 512 -3.49 10.29 -4.26
C ILE A 512 -4.64 9.59 -4.97
N GLY A 513 -5.60 9.08 -4.19
CA GLY A 513 -6.78 8.40 -4.67
C GLY A 513 -6.75 6.88 -4.49
N GLY A 514 -5.59 6.28 -4.18
CA GLY A 514 -5.44 4.84 -3.96
C GLY A 514 -4.44 4.17 -4.90
N VAL A 515 -4.08 2.92 -4.60
CA VAL A 515 -3.18 2.08 -5.40
C VAL A 515 -3.79 0.70 -5.58
N SER A 516 -3.60 0.13 -6.76
CA SER A 516 -4.04 -1.21 -7.11
C SER A 516 -2.98 -2.29 -6.85
N HIS A 517 -3.40 -3.56 -6.81
CA HIS A 517 -2.48 -4.69 -6.57
C HIS A 517 -1.41 -4.88 -7.66
N SER A 518 -1.66 -4.49 -8.92
CA SER A 518 -0.61 -4.59 -9.96
C SER A 518 0.43 -3.49 -9.86
N GLU A 519 0.04 -2.31 -9.39
CA GLU A 519 0.95 -1.19 -9.14
C GLU A 519 1.82 -1.51 -7.92
N MET A 520 1.23 -2.12 -6.89
CA MET A 520 1.99 -2.72 -5.78
C MET A 520 2.98 -3.76 -6.30
N ARG A 521 2.53 -4.72 -7.12
CA ARG A 521 3.41 -5.72 -7.75
C ARG A 521 4.55 -5.08 -8.56
N SER A 522 4.27 -4.00 -9.27
CA SER A 522 5.26 -3.27 -10.08
C SER A 522 6.41 -2.73 -9.23
N ALA A 523 6.14 -2.27 -8.00
CA ALA A 523 7.20 -1.85 -7.07
C ALA A 523 8.18 -3.00 -6.74
N TYR A 524 7.67 -4.22 -6.51
CA TYR A 524 8.52 -5.40 -6.27
C TYR A 524 9.26 -5.84 -7.54
N GLU A 525 8.62 -5.78 -8.71
CA GLU A 525 9.25 -6.11 -9.98
C GLU A 525 10.43 -5.18 -10.29
N VAL A 526 10.27 -3.87 -10.08
CA VAL A 526 11.33 -2.89 -10.32
C VAL A 526 12.45 -2.99 -9.27
N THR A 527 12.13 -3.17 -7.99
CA THR A 527 13.18 -3.43 -6.97
C THR A 527 14.01 -4.66 -7.34
N ARG A 528 13.36 -5.75 -7.78
CA ARG A 528 14.06 -6.97 -8.22
C ARG A 528 14.87 -6.76 -9.49
N SER A 529 14.40 -5.98 -10.47
CA SER A 529 15.13 -5.75 -11.73
C SER A 529 16.41 -4.93 -11.52
N THR A 530 16.52 -4.19 -10.42
CA THR A 530 17.74 -3.46 -10.05
C THR A 530 18.72 -4.28 -9.21
N ASP A 531 18.46 -5.58 -9.01
CA ASP A 531 19.19 -6.45 -8.08
C ASP A 531 19.25 -5.89 -6.64
N GLY A 532 18.21 -5.15 -6.23
CA GLY A 532 18.14 -4.51 -4.91
C GLY A 532 19.02 -3.27 -4.76
N LYS A 533 19.59 -2.73 -5.84
CA LYS A 533 20.34 -1.45 -5.80
C LYS A 533 19.43 -0.26 -5.53
N TRP A 534 18.17 -0.36 -5.93
CA TRP A 534 17.13 0.61 -5.60
C TRP A 534 15.99 -0.12 -4.89
N GLU A 535 15.42 0.51 -3.88
CA GLU A 535 14.25 0.01 -3.18
C GLU A 535 13.05 0.93 -3.48
N VAL A 536 12.04 0.39 -4.14
CA VAL A 536 10.81 1.13 -4.47
C VAL A 536 9.76 0.92 -3.37
N LEU A 537 9.27 1.99 -2.77
CA LEU A 537 8.15 1.98 -1.83
C LEU A 537 6.94 2.65 -2.46
N ILE A 538 5.77 2.03 -2.39
CA ILE A 538 4.52 2.60 -2.93
C ILE A 538 3.47 2.79 -1.84
N GLY A 539 2.91 3.99 -1.80
CA GLY A 539 1.98 4.47 -0.79
C GLY A 539 0.62 4.80 -1.34
N LYS A 540 -0.41 4.53 -0.54
CA LYS A 540 -1.82 4.80 -0.88
C LYS A 540 -2.58 5.42 0.28
N GLN A 541 -3.69 6.08 -0.03
CA GLN A 541 -4.69 6.43 0.99
C GLN A 541 -5.55 5.21 1.37
N LEU A 542 -5.87 4.37 0.37
CA LEU A 542 -6.85 3.27 0.44
C LEU A 542 -6.50 2.13 -0.51
N LEU A 543 -7.00 0.93 -0.18
CA LEU A 543 -7.15 -0.19 -1.11
C LEU A 543 -8.49 -0.12 -1.84
N TYR A 544 -8.47 -0.23 -3.16
CA TYR A 544 -9.71 -0.24 -3.96
C TYR A 544 -10.65 -1.39 -3.63
N GLN A 545 -10.14 -2.52 -3.15
CA GLN A 545 -10.96 -3.68 -2.78
C GLN A 545 -11.81 -3.46 -1.52
N GLU A 546 -11.53 -2.43 -0.71
CA GLU A 546 -12.33 -2.09 0.48
C GLU A 546 -13.55 -1.21 0.16
N VAL A 547 -13.76 -0.85 -1.12
CA VAL A 547 -14.82 0.07 -1.57
C VAL A 547 -16.03 -0.68 -2.19
N GLN A 548 -16.09 -2.01 -2.09
CA GLN A 548 -17.25 -2.80 -2.55
C GLN A 548 -18.31 -3.02 -1.49
#